data_AF-A0A7X8CVS0-F1
#
_entry.id   AF-A0A7X8CVS0-F1
#
_cell.length_a   1.000
_cell.length_b   1.000
_cell.length_c   1.000
_cell.angle_alpha   90.00
_cell.angle_beta   90.00
_cell.angle_gamma   90.00
#
_symmetry.space_group_name_H-M   'P 1'
#
loop_
_entity.id
_entity.type
_entity.pdbx_description
1 polymer ?
#
loop_
_entity_poly.entity_id
_entity_poly.type
_entity_poly.pdbx_seq_one_letter_code
_entity_poly.pdbx_strand_id
1 'polypeptide(L)'
;MQNIRSRSFLAVALAALVIAAAAAQARPSGAAPASALPYPRSPQEWAAFLAPDPRFVEIGSIPEPMPTRKLAEAGLVASGVPPERMEYYIGKLRETFEALRARSEYIQDPALRAESILPFLHKTLFKKYEENSTTVDGIIDTGYFNCVSSAVVYCLAARVFVLPMKGVQTPDHAFCVITVNGRDIDVETTNPFGFDPGTSKKFLSSFTKTTQYAYVPPQDYARRKTISEKDLVGLILHNRGVDMQRRGRHLEALRLAVDRATGFPGPDAAEFLAVCAQNALADLIQRKDWPGSLEMTERVRALAPQDPRLRELYTLAARNYAVDVHNRFADRYNARDEAGARAILEEGLRRLPGDPILTRDLEDLR
;
A
#
# COMPACT_ATOMS: atom_id res chain seq x y z
N MET A 1 47.01 -28.88 39.72
CA MET A 1 45.81 -29.27 38.96
C MET A 1 44.76 -28.17 39.11
N GLN A 2 44.46 -27.54 37.97
CA GLN A 2 43.25 -26.79 37.60
C GLN A 2 42.67 -25.69 38.53
N ASN A 3 43.02 -24.46 38.17
CA ASN A 3 42.11 -23.29 38.14
C ASN A 3 40.87 -23.58 37.28
N ILE A 4 39.71 -23.01 37.61
CA ILE A 4 38.83 -22.26 36.69
C ILE A 4 37.89 -21.35 37.49
N ARG A 5 37.90 -20.08 37.08
CA ARG A 5 37.14 -18.94 37.60
C ARG A 5 35.72 -18.89 37.04
N SER A 6 34.87 -18.22 37.82
CA SER A 6 33.65 -17.47 37.46
C SER A 6 33.54 -17.04 35.98
N ARG A 7 32.47 -17.49 35.29
CA ARG A 7 31.85 -16.81 34.14
C ARG A 7 30.41 -17.28 33.98
N SER A 8 29.45 -16.54 34.52
CA SER A 8 28.02 -16.82 34.33
C SER A 8 27.21 -15.52 34.20
N PHE A 9 27.53 -14.64 33.26
CA PHE A 9 26.62 -13.60 32.77
C PHE A 9 27.10 -13.13 31.38
N LEU A 10 26.85 -13.95 30.36
CA LEU A 10 26.87 -13.50 28.97
C LEU A 10 26.01 -14.48 28.15
N ALA A 11 24.70 -14.25 28.16
CA ALA A 11 23.75 -14.89 27.25
C ALA A 11 22.80 -13.79 26.76
N VAL A 12 23.35 -12.82 26.02
CA VAL A 12 22.54 -11.91 25.21
C VAL A 12 22.05 -12.73 24.02
N ALA A 13 20.78 -13.09 24.07
CA ALA A 13 20.06 -13.79 23.03
C ALA A 13 20.08 -12.97 21.73
N LEU A 14 21.00 -13.34 20.83
CA LEU A 14 20.94 -13.01 19.41
C LEU A 14 19.84 -13.88 18.79
N ALA A 15 18.57 -13.53 19.02
CA ALA A 15 17.46 -14.14 18.30
C ALA A 15 17.38 -13.50 16.90
N ALA A 16 18.06 -14.15 15.97
CA ALA A 16 18.00 -13.86 14.54
C ALA A 16 16.55 -13.88 14.06
N LEU A 17 16.05 -12.73 13.61
CA LEU A 17 14.81 -12.60 12.86
C LEU A 17 15.05 -13.22 11.46
N VAL A 18 14.68 -14.49 11.30
CA VAL A 18 14.51 -15.11 9.98
C VAL A 18 13.02 -15.04 9.65
N ILE A 19 12.62 -14.02 8.90
CA ILE A 19 11.33 -14.01 8.20
C ILE A 19 11.59 -13.59 6.75
N ALA A 20 11.54 -14.60 5.88
CA ALA A 20 11.31 -14.59 4.44
C ALA A 20 11.76 -13.36 3.63
N ALA A 21 13.04 -13.33 3.27
CA ALA A 21 13.48 -12.69 2.05
C ALA A 21 12.98 -13.50 0.83
N ALA A 22 11.81 -13.15 0.31
CA ALA A 22 11.37 -13.51 -1.04
C ALA A 22 11.22 -12.25 -1.92
N ALA A 23 12.12 -11.28 -1.72
CA ALA A 23 12.26 -10.08 -2.54
C ALA A 23 13.65 -10.04 -3.19
N ALA A 24 13.91 -10.99 -4.10
CA ALA A 24 15.02 -10.98 -5.06
C ALA A 24 14.61 -12.00 -6.15
N GLN A 25 14.55 -11.74 -7.45
CA GLN A 25 15.41 -10.94 -8.30
C GLN A 25 14.61 -10.47 -9.53
N ALA A 26 14.54 -9.17 -9.79
CA ALA A 26 14.26 -8.64 -11.13
C ALA A 26 15.12 -7.38 -11.31
N ARG A 27 15.95 -7.37 -12.37
CA ARG A 27 16.82 -6.23 -12.67
C ARG A 27 15.97 -5.01 -13.06
N PRO A 28 16.25 -3.81 -12.52
CA PRO A 28 15.52 -2.60 -12.90
C PRO A 28 15.83 -2.21 -14.35
N SER A 29 14.78 -1.90 -15.11
CA SER A 29 14.84 -1.35 -16.45
C SER A 29 15.22 0.15 -16.42
N GLY A 30 16.39 0.46 -16.99
CA GLY A 30 16.62 1.56 -17.95
C GLY A 30 16.38 3.04 -17.59
N ALA A 31 15.77 3.41 -16.47
CA ALA A 31 15.66 4.80 -16.04
C ALA A 31 16.58 5.05 -14.83
N ALA A 32 17.39 6.11 -14.87
CA ALA A 32 18.13 6.55 -13.69
C ALA A 32 17.13 6.74 -12.53
N PRO A 33 17.32 6.07 -11.38
CA PRO A 33 16.35 6.15 -10.30
C PRO A 33 16.32 7.60 -9.82
N ALA A 34 15.12 8.21 -9.81
CA ALA A 34 14.88 9.41 -9.02
C ALA A 34 15.42 9.15 -7.61
N SER A 35 16.18 10.10 -7.04
CA SER A 35 16.77 9.94 -5.72
C SER A 35 15.68 9.58 -4.70
N ALA A 36 15.91 8.52 -3.92
CA ALA A 36 15.00 8.15 -2.84
C ALA A 36 14.75 9.35 -1.91
N LEU A 37 13.53 9.47 -1.39
CA LEU A 37 13.21 10.55 -0.45
C LEU A 37 14.16 10.51 0.77
N PRO A 38 14.66 11.66 1.23
CA PRO A 38 15.45 11.71 2.44
C PRO A 38 14.59 11.33 3.64
N TYR A 39 15.21 10.64 4.60
CA TYR A 39 14.56 10.34 5.87
C TYR A 39 14.35 11.63 6.70
N PRO A 40 13.16 11.82 7.29
CA PRO A 40 12.90 12.89 8.24
C PRO A 40 13.87 12.83 9.43
N ARG A 41 14.35 13.98 9.89
CA ARG A 41 15.37 14.12 10.93
C ARG A 41 14.84 14.67 12.25
N SER A 42 13.60 15.12 12.28
CA SER A 42 12.97 15.72 13.45
C SER A 42 11.54 15.21 13.64
N PRO A 43 10.98 15.29 14.86
CA PRO A 43 9.58 14.98 15.10
C PRO A 43 8.61 15.75 14.19
N GLN A 44 8.91 17.02 13.88
CA GLN A 44 8.09 17.86 13.00
C GLN A 44 8.16 17.39 11.55
N GLU A 45 9.35 17.01 11.07
CA GLU A 45 9.48 16.44 9.72
C GLU A 45 8.76 15.09 9.62
N TRP A 46 8.84 14.23 10.64
CA TRP A 46 8.07 12.98 10.68
C TRP A 46 6.57 13.23 10.71
N ALA A 47 6.12 14.26 11.43
CA ALA A 47 4.72 14.68 11.44
C ALA A 47 4.25 15.09 10.04
N ALA A 48 5.01 15.94 9.37
CA ALA A 48 4.70 16.41 8.03
C ALA A 48 4.76 15.26 7.00
N PHE A 49 5.74 14.37 7.13
CA PHE A 49 5.90 13.23 6.23
C PHE A 49 4.74 12.24 6.32
N LEU A 50 4.27 11.93 7.53
CA LEU A 50 3.17 10.98 7.76
C LEU A 50 1.79 11.64 7.80
N ALA A 51 1.70 12.96 7.59
CA ALA A 51 0.42 13.63 7.43
C ALA A 51 -0.29 13.06 6.19
N PRO A 52 -1.53 12.57 6.29
CA PRO A 52 -2.28 12.14 5.12
C PRO A 52 -2.45 13.29 4.11
N ASP A 53 -2.40 13.00 2.81
CA ASP A 53 -2.76 14.03 1.82
C ASP A 53 -4.22 14.46 2.05
N PRO A 54 -4.55 15.76 2.12
CA PRO A 54 -5.91 16.23 2.31
C PRO A 54 -6.91 15.67 1.29
N ARG A 55 -6.46 15.35 0.08
CA ARG A 55 -7.29 14.70 -0.95
C ARG A 55 -7.74 13.30 -0.52
N PHE A 56 -6.88 12.52 0.13
CA PHE A 56 -7.26 11.20 0.65
C PHE A 56 -8.15 11.30 1.89
N VAL A 57 -8.00 12.35 2.71
CA VAL A 57 -8.96 12.64 3.80
C VAL A 57 -10.35 12.93 3.24
N GLU A 58 -10.46 13.80 2.22
CA GLU A 58 -11.72 14.07 1.52
C GLU A 58 -12.30 12.77 0.94
N ILE A 59 -11.52 12.03 0.14
CA ILE A 59 -11.95 10.76 -0.46
C ILE A 59 -12.45 9.79 0.61
N GLY A 60 -11.71 9.62 1.72
CA GLY A 60 -12.06 8.76 2.85
C GLY A 60 -13.43 9.09 3.45
N SER A 61 -13.79 10.38 3.51
CA SER A 61 -15.07 10.84 4.07
C SER A 61 -16.29 10.61 3.18
N ILE A 62 -16.10 10.34 1.88
CA ILE A 62 -17.23 10.14 0.94
C ILE A 62 -17.82 8.73 1.14
N PRO A 63 -19.13 8.60 1.45
CA PRO A 63 -19.78 7.30 1.59
C PRO A 63 -19.92 6.59 0.24
N GLU A 64 -20.07 5.27 0.28
CA GLU A 64 -20.40 4.49 -0.91
C GLU A 64 -21.91 4.32 -1.10
N PRO A 65 -22.41 4.30 -2.35
CA PRO A 65 -21.65 4.45 -3.60
C PRO A 65 -21.15 5.89 -3.83
N MET A 66 -19.88 6.04 -4.19
CA MET A 66 -19.31 7.36 -4.51
C MET A 66 -19.94 7.91 -5.80
N PRO A 67 -20.07 9.24 -5.98
CA PRO A 67 -20.40 9.82 -7.28
C PRO A 67 -19.35 9.43 -8.35
N THR A 68 -19.78 9.13 -9.58
CA THR A 68 -18.87 8.62 -10.64
C THR A 68 -17.69 9.55 -10.91
N ARG A 69 -17.91 10.87 -10.94
CA ARG A 69 -16.81 11.84 -11.10
C ARG A 69 -15.83 11.78 -9.93
N LYS A 70 -16.32 11.67 -8.70
CA LYS A 70 -15.48 11.56 -7.49
C LYS A 70 -14.69 10.26 -7.45
N LEU A 71 -15.25 9.14 -7.93
CA LEU A 71 -14.50 7.89 -8.06
C LEU A 71 -13.40 7.99 -9.14
N ALA A 72 -13.66 8.65 -10.26
CA ALA A 72 -12.65 8.91 -11.28
C ALA A 72 -11.52 9.83 -10.76
N GLU A 73 -11.87 10.91 -10.06
CA GLU A 73 -10.91 11.78 -9.36
C GLU A 73 -10.06 10.97 -8.37
N ALA A 74 -10.69 10.11 -7.55
CA ALA A 74 -9.97 9.26 -6.61
C ALA A 74 -8.98 8.31 -7.31
N GLY A 75 -9.36 7.73 -8.45
CA GLY A 75 -8.48 6.91 -9.29
C GLY A 75 -7.26 7.67 -9.82
N LEU A 76 -7.45 8.91 -10.26
CA LEU A 76 -6.37 9.78 -10.76
C LEU A 76 -5.47 10.29 -9.62
N VAL A 77 -6.04 10.65 -8.47
CA VAL A 77 -5.28 11.03 -7.28
C VAL A 77 -4.45 9.84 -6.78
N ALA A 78 -5.02 8.65 -6.69
CA ALA A 78 -4.31 7.42 -6.34
C ALA A 78 -3.21 7.06 -7.36
N SER A 79 -3.40 7.44 -8.63
CA SER A 79 -2.41 7.32 -9.70
C SER A 79 -1.24 8.29 -9.55
N GLY A 80 -1.39 9.34 -8.73
CA GLY A 80 -0.37 10.39 -8.55
C GLY A 80 -0.49 11.54 -9.54
N VAL A 81 -1.64 11.69 -10.20
CA VAL A 81 -1.91 12.79 -11.13
C VAL A 81 -1.88 14.12 -10.39
N PRO A 82 -1.13 15.11 -10.89
CA PRO A 82 -1.07 16.43 -10.26
C PRO A 82 -2.35 17.23 -10.57
N PRO A 83 -2.78 18.16 -9.69
CA PRO A 83 -4.05 18.87 -9.83
C PRO A 83 -4.26 19.55 -11.18
N GLU A 84 -3.22 20.14 -11.75
CA GLU A 84 -3.24 20.84 -13.04
C GLU A 84 -3.52 19.93 -14.25
N ARG A 85 -3.34 18.61 -14.11
CA ARG A 85 -3.66 17.62 -15.16
C ARG A 85 -4.99 16.90 -14.93
N MET A 86 -5.67 17.14 -13.81
CA MET A 86 -6.87 16.39 -13.41
C MET A 86 -7.99 16.49 -14.45
N GLU A 87 -8.34 17.71 -14.86
CA GLU A 87 -9.43 17.94 -15.82
C GLU A 87 -9.14 17.38 -17.22
N TYR A 88 -7.86 17.33 -17.62
CA TYR A 88 -7.47 16.68 -18.87
C TYR A 88 -7.84 15.19 -18.87
N TYR A 89 -7.44 14.46 -17.83
CA TYR A 89 -7.71 13.02 -17.76
C TYR A 89 -9.19 12.72 -17.50
N ILE A 90 -9.87 13.50 -16.66
CA ILE A 90 -11.33 13.40 -16.49
C ILE A 90 -12.05 13.62 -17.83
N GLY A 91 -11.62 14.62 -18.60
CA GLY A 91 -12.13 14.89 -19.95
C GLY A 91 -11.96 13.69 -20.89
N LYS A 92 -10.78 13.06 -20.89
CA LYS A 92 -10.50 11.88 -21.74
C LYS A 92 -11.31 10.65 -21.36
N LEU A 93 -11.49 10.39 -20.06
CA LEU A 93 -12.36 9.32 -19.58
C LEU A 93 -13.81 9.58 -20.02
N ARG A 94 -14.29 10.81 -19.80
CA ARG A 94 -15.65 11.21 -20.19
C ARG A 94 -15.89 11.04 -21.70
N GLU A 95 -15.01 11.58 -22.54
CA GLU A 95 -15.07 11.45 -24.00
C GLU A 95 -15.14 9.97 -24.43
N THR A 96 -14.28 9.14 -23.85
CA THR A 96 -14.24 7.70 -24.14
C THR A 96 -15.52 6.98 -23.73
N PHE A 97 -16.06 7.32 -22.56
CA PHE A 97 -17.27 6.70 -22.01
C PHE A 97 -18.56 7.19 -22.68
N GLU A 98 -18.60 8.44 -23.15
CA GLU A 98 -19.66 8.94 -24.03
C GLU A 98 -19.66 8.18 -25.36
N ALA A 99 -18.49 7.92 -25.95
CA ALA A 99 -18.38 7.10 -27.16
C ALA A 99 -18.81 5.64 -26.93
N LEU A 100 -18.49 5.06 -25.77
CA LEU A 100 -19.01 3.73 -25.37
C LEU A 100 -20.54 3.76 -25.27
N ARG A 101 -21.11 4.78 -24.62
CA ARG A 101 -22.56 4.93 -24.47
C ARG A 101 -23.26 4.96 -25.82
N ALA A 102 -22.80 5.82 -26.73
CA ALA A 102 -23.39 5.97 -28.06
C ALA A 102 -23.32 4.67 -28.86
N ARG A 103 -22.21 3.91 -28.73
CA ARG A 103 -22.04 2.64 -29.44
C ARG A 103 -22.92 1.52 -28.90
N SER A 104 -23.29 1.55 -27.61
CA SER A 104 -24.07 0.49 -26.97
C SER A 104 -25.51 0.88 -26.67
N GLU A 105 -25.97 2.05 -27.13
CA GLU A 105 -27.30 2.59 -26.84
C GLU A 105 -28.45 1.67 -27.30
N TYR A 106 -28.25 0.95 -28.41
CA TYR A 106 -29.23 0.01 -28.94
C TYR A 106 -29.26 -1.34 -28.22
N ILE A 107 -28.27 -1.65 -27.38
CA ILE A 107 -28.18 -2.93 -26.67
C ILE A 107 -29.11 -2.88 -25.46
N GLN A 108 -30.32 -3.44 -25.56
CA GLN A 108 -31.31 -3.40 -24.49
C GLN A 108 -31.00 -4.38 -23.35
N ASP A 109 -30.39 -5.53 -23.67
CA ASP A 109 -30.01 -6.52 -22.66
C ASP A 109 -28.84 -6.00 -21.80
N PRO A 110 -29.01 -5.86 -20.47
CA PRO A 110 -27.95 -5.39 -19.59
C PRO A 110 -26.71 -6.30 -19.57
N ALA A 111 -26.86 -7.61 -19.78
CA ALA A 111 -25.74 -8.55 -19.82
C ALA A 111 -24.90 -8.35 -21.08
N LEU A 112 -25.56 -8.26 -22.25
CA LEU A 112 -24.87 -7.95 -23.51
C LEU A 112 -24.25 -6.55 -23.48
N ARG A 113 -24.89 -5.59 -22.80
CA ARG A 113 -24.35 -4.25 -22.62
C ARG A 113 -23.10 -4.27 -21.76
N ALA A 114 -23.09 -5.02 -20.65
CA ALA A 114 -21.93 -5.25 -19.82
C ALA A 114 -20.78 -5.93 -20.60
N GLU A 115 -21.09 -7.01 -21.33
CA GLU A 115 -20.14 -7.73 -22.17
C GLU A 115 -19.49 -6.81 -23.23
N SER A 116 -20.27 -5.88 -23.80
CA SER A 116 -19.79 -4.97 -24.85
C SER A 116 -18.68 -4.01 -24.40
N ILE A 117 -18.53 -3.79 -23.08
CA ILE A 117 -17.55 -2.85 -22.52
C ILE A 117 -16.12 -3.34 -22.76
N LEU A 118 -15.82 -4.62 -22.54
CA LEU A 118 -14.44 -5.14 -22.63
C LEU A 118 -13.87 -5.01 -24.06
N PRO A 119 -14.53 -5.50 -25.12
CA PRO A 119 -14.02 -5.33 -26.48
C PRO A 119 -13.86 -3.86 -26.88
N PHE A 120 -14.72 -2.97 -26.37
CA PHE A 120 -14.58 -1.55 -26.59
C PHE A 120 -13.30 -1.02 -25.95
N LEU A 121 -13.11 -1.25 -24.65
CA LEU A 121 -11.94 -0.75 -23.91
C LEU A 121 -10.64 -1.32 -24.47
N HIS A 122 -10.57 -2.60 -24.83
CA HIS A 122 -9.40 -3.22 -25.49
C HIS A 122 -9.14 -2.69 -26.90
N LYS A 123 -10.16 -2.19 -27.60
CA LYS A 123 -9.95 -1.50 -28.88
C LYS A 123 -9.48 -0.06 -28.68
N THR A 124 -9.91 0.63 -27.63
CA THR A 124 -9.70 2.08 -27.45
C THR A 124 -8.56 2.42 -26.51
N LEU A 125 -8.59 1.94 -25.27
CA LEU A 125 -7.67 2.28 -24.19
C LEU A 125 -6.67 1.17 -23.87
N PHE A 126 -7.11 -0.07 -23.69
CA PHE A 126 -6.25 -1.17 -23.22
C PHE A 126 -5.45 -1.78 -24.38
N LYS A 127 -4.21 -1.31 -24.60
CA LYS A 127 -3.34 -1.72 -25.71
C LYS A 127 -2.39 -2.86 -25.37
N LYS A 128 -1.79 -2.83 -24.18
CA LYS A 128 -0.78 -3.82 -23.78
C LYS A 128 -0.84 -4.07 -22.28
N TYR A 129 -0.86 -5.35 -21.90
CA TYR A 129 -0.71 -5.73 -20.52
C TYR A 129 0.74 -5.58 -20.06
N GLU A 130 0.94 -4.93 -18.91
CA GLU A 130 2.23 -4.78 -18.25
C GLU A 130 2.03 -4.72 -16.73
N GLU A 131 2.63 -5.65 -15.97
CA GLU A 131 2.39 -5.82 -14.51
C GLU A 131 2.52 -4.51 -13.72
N ASN A 132 3.51 -3.68 -14.06
CA ASN A 132 3.80 -2.43 -13.37
C ASN A 132 2.96 -1.22 -13.83
N SER A 133 2.10 -1.39 -14.84
CA SER A 133 1.24 -0.31 -15.37
C SER A 133 -0.08 -0.22 -14.59
N THR A 134 -0.02 0.25 -13.35
CA THR A 134 -1.15 0.23 -12.41
C THR A 134 -1.99 1.51 -12.36
N THR A 135 -1.66 2.55 -13.13
CA THR A 135 -2.27 3.87 -13.00
C THR A 135 -3.28 4.18 -14.11
N VAL A 136 -4.29 5.00 -13.79
CA VAL A 136 -5.38 5.35 -14.72
C VAL A 136 -4.91 6.31 -15.81
N ASP A 137 -4.07 7.27 -15.46
CA ASP A 137 -3.44 8.19 -16.41
C ASP A 137 -2.50 7.47 -17.37
N GLY A 138 -1.77 6.46 -16.88
CA GLY A 138 -0.90 5.60 -17.69
C GLY A 138 -1.66 4.90 -18.81
N ILE A 139 -2.88 4.40 -18.52
CA ILE A 139 -3.78 3.83 -19.53
C ILE A 139 -4.14 4.87 -20.60
N ILE A 140 -4.45 6.10 -20.21
CA ILE A 140 -4.88 7.14 -21.15
C ILE A 140 -3.72 7.57 -22.05
N ASP A 141 -2.52 7.75 -21.48
CA ASP A 141 -1.36 8.27 -22.21
C ASP A 141 -0.67 7.20 -23.09
N THR A 142 -0.64 5.95 -22.63
CA THR A 142 0.16 4.89 -23.28
C THR A 142 -0.66 3.68 -23.72
N GLY A 143 -1.84 3.50 -23.13
CA GLY A 143 -2.65 2.30 -23.27
C GLY A 143 -2.11 1.08 -22.54
N TYR A 144 -1.08 1.23 -21.70
CA TYR A 144 -0.55 0.13 -20.91
C TYR A 144 -1.35 -0.02 -19.64
N PHE A 145 -1.66 -1.27 -19.27
CA PHE A 145 -2.54 -1.57 -18.16
C PHE A 145 -2.10 -2.85 -17.45
N ASN A 146 -2.47 -2.97 -16.18
CA ASN A 146 -2.48 -4.21 -15.42
C ASN A 146 -3.88 -4.52 -14.88
N CYS A 147 -4.01 -5.60 -14.12
CA CYS A 147 -5.29 -6.08 -13.59
C CYS A 147 -6.07 -5.01 -12.78
N VAL A 148 -5.38 -4.23 -11.94
CA VAL A 148 -6.01 -3.21 -11.10
C VAL A 148 -6.46 -2.02 -11.93
N SER A 149 -5.57 -1.46 -12.74
CA SER A 149 -5.88 -0.29 -13.58
C SER A 149 -7.01 -0.57 -14.58
N SER A 150 -7.02 -1.76 -15.21
CA SER A 150 -8.10 -2.15 -16.12
C SER A 150 -9.41 -2.38 -15.37
N ALA A 151 -9.38 -2.93 -14.16
CA ALA A 151 -10.56 -3.08 -13.32
C ALA A 151 -11.16 -1.73 -12.91
N VAL A 152 -10.33 -0.75 -12.52
CA VAL A 152 -10.80 0.60 -12.19
C VAL A 152 -11.41 1.30 -13.42
N VAL A 153 -10.78 1.24 -14.59
CA VAL A 153 -11.33 1.86 -15.80
C VAL A 153 -12.60 1.15 -16.27
N TYR A 154 -12.67 -0.18 -16.16
CA TYR A 154 -13.90 -0.94 -16.44
C TYR A 154 -15.03 -0.55 -15.49
N CYS A 155 -14.75 -0.40 -14.20
CA CYS A 155 -15.71 0.06 -13.19
C CYS A 155 -16.34 1.40 -13.59
N LEU A 156 -15.50 2.38 -13.95
CA LEU A 156 -15.97 3.69 -14.38
C LEU A 156 -16.81 3.60 -15.68
N ALA A 157 -16.42 2.74 -16.61
CA ALA A 157 -17.17 2.51 -17.85
C ALA A 157 -18.53 1.85 -17.59
N ALA A 158 -18.60 0.86 -16.70
CA ALA A 158 -19.85 0.17 -16.35
C ALA A 158 -20.88 1.12 -15.69
N ARG A 159 -20.41 2.13 -14.94
CA ARG A 159 -21.28 3.14 -14.32
C ARG A 159 -22.05 3.99 -15.33
N VAL A 160 -21.58 4.11 -16.57
CA VAL A 160 -22.30 4.78 -17.67
C VAL A 160 -23.66 4.12 -17.93
N PHE A 161 -23.76 2.82 -17.66
CA PHE A 161 -24.95 2.00 -17.87
C PHE A 161 -25.71 1.69 -16.58
N VAL A 162 -25.32 2.29 -15.45
CA VAL A 162 -25.95 2.09 -14.14
C VAL A 162 -25.94 0.61 -13.72
N LEU A 163 -24.86 -0.10 -14.07
CA LEU A 163 -24.71 -1.51 -13.75
C LEU A 163 -24.05 -1.65 -12.37
N PRO A 164 -24.69 -2.31 -11.38
CA PRO A 164 -24.08 -2.54 -10.08
C PRO A 164 -22.81 -3.35 -10.21
N MET A 165 -21.74 -2.88 -9.56
CA MET A 165 -20.43 -3.50 -9.64
C MET A 165 -19.76 -3.55 -8.26
N LYS A 166 -18.93 -4.58 -8.06
CA LYS A 166 -18.01 -4.71 -6.94
C LYS A 166 -16.64 -5.15 -7.44
N GLY A 167 -15.60 -4.81 -6.71
CA GLY A 167 -14.27 -5.35 -6.96
C GLY A 167 -14.12 -6.73 -6.33
N VAL A 168 -13.18 -7.51 -6.85
CA VAL A 168 -12.71 -8.72 -6.20
C VAL A 168 -11.20 -8.65 -6.12
N GLN A 169 -10.68 -8.98 -4.94
CA GLN A 169 -9.26 -9.12 -4.66
C GLN A 169 -8.96 -10.57 -4.31
N THR A 170 -7.96 -11.15 -4.97
CA THR A 170 -7.28 -12.37 -4.56
C THR A 170 -5.87 -11.99 -4.09
N PRO A 171 -5.08 -12.93 -3.52
CA PRO A 171 -3.71 -12.63 -3.11
C PRO A 171 -2.79 -12.13 -4.23
N ASP A 172 -3.06 -12.50 -5.48
CA ASP A 172 -2.21 -12.28 -6.65
C ASP A 172 -2.91 -11.54 -7.80
N HIS A 173 -4.21 -11.24 -7.68
CA HIS A 173 -5.01 -10.72 -8.78
C HIS A 173 -6.18 -9.85 -8.31
N ALA A 174 -6.69 -9.02 -9.22
CA ALA A 174 -7.89 -8.23 -8.99
C ALA A 174 -8.73 -8.13 -10.26
N PHE A 175 -10.06 -8.20 -10.10
CA PHE A 175 -11.01 -8.14 -11.20
C PHE A 175 -12.34 -7.54 -10.74
N CYS A 176 -13.31 -7.42 -11.66
CA CYS A 176 -14.63 -6.86 -11.38
C CYS A 176 -15.71 -7.94 -11.35
N VAL A 177 -16.74 -7.72 -10.56
CA VAL A 177 -17.99 -8.50 -10.65
C VAL A 177 -19.12 -7.54 -10.94
N ILE A 178 -19.91 -7.88 -11.94
CA ILE A 178 -21.12 -7.14 -12.29
C ILE A 178 -22.35 -7.96 -11.92
N THR A 179 -23.37 -7.31 -11.35
CA THR A 179 -24.64 -7.98 -11.03
C THR A 179 -25.66 -7.64 -12.10
N VAL A 180 -26.08 -8.65 -12.87
CA VAL A 180 -27.09 -8.50 -13.92
C VAL A 180 -28.24 -9.47 -13.65
N ASN A 181 -29.47 -8.96 -13.61
CA ASN A 181 -30.68 -9.76 -13.35
C ASN A 181 -30.57 -10.64 -12.09
N GLY A 182 -29.90 -10.15 -11.04
CA GLY A 182 -29.68 -10.89 -9.79
C GLY A 182 -28.56 -11.95 -9.85
N ARG A 183 -27.88 -12.09 -10.99
CA ARG A 183 -26.71 -12.98 -11.15
C ARG A 183 -25.42 -12.17 -11.13
N ASP A 184 -24.47 -12.61 -10.31
CA ASP A 184 -23.10 -12.12 -10.34
C ASP A 184 -22.32 -12.74 -11.50
N ILE A 185 -21.64 -11.90 -12.26
CA ILE A 185 -20.82 -12.27 -13.41
C ILE A 185 -19.41 -11.72 -13.17
N ASP A 186 -18.43 -12.62 -13.12
CA ASP A 186 -17.02 -12.24 -13.05
C ASP A 186 -16.58 -11.62 -14.39
N VAL A 187 -15.76 -10.57 -14.30
CA VAL A 187 -15.25 -9.83 -15.46
C VAL A 187 -13.74 -9.70 -15.35
N GLU A 188 -13.04 -10.49 -16.14
CA GLU A 188 -11.59 -10.50 -16.24
C GLU A 188 -11.09 -9.43 -17.20
N THR A 189 -10.88 -8.24 -16.64
CA THR A 189 -10.69 -7.01 -17.42
C THR A 189 -9.42 -6.97 -18.26
N THR A 190 -8.46 -7.86 -17.99
CA THR A 190 -7.21 -7.97 -18.75
C THR A 190 -7.36 -8.69 -20.09
N ASN A 191 -8.55 -9.24 -20.38
CA ASN A 191 -8.83 -9.97 -21.60
C ASN A 191 -10.08 -9.40 -22.30
N PRO A 192 -10.05 -9.12 -23.61
CA PRO A 192 -11.23 -8.66 -24.35
C PRO A 192 -12.42 -9.65 -24.32
N PHE A 193 -12.16 -10.93 -24.04
CA PHE A 193 -13.16 -11.99 -23.91
C PHE A 193 -13.38 -12.42 -22.45
N GLY A 194 -13.00 -11.57 -21.49
CA GLY A 194 -13.03 -11.86 -20.06
C GLY A 194 -14.40 -11.73 -19.39
N PHE A 195 -15.48 -11.54 -20.14
CA PHE A 195 -16.83 -11.53 -19.56
C PHE A 195 -17.32 -12.96 -19.34
N ASP A 196 -17.80 -13.26 -18.14
CA ASP A 196 -18.19 -14.62 -17.70
C ASP A 196 -17.14 -15.70 -18.08
N PRO A 197 -15.86 -15.56 -17.66
CA PRO A 197 -14.75 -16.33 -18.21
C PRO A 197 -14.85 -17.83 -17.93
N GLY A 198 -15.57 -18.24 -16.88
CA GLY A 198 -15.86 -19.65 -16.56
C GLY A 198 -16.63 -20.38 -17.66
N THR A 199 -17.24 -19.66 -18.61
CA THR A 199 -18.00 -20.21 -19.73
C THR A 199 -17.27 -20.14 -21.07
N SER A 200 -16.10 -19.48 -21.15
CA SER A 200 -15.42 -19.14 -22.41
C SER A 200 -14.15 -19.95 -22.66
N LYS A 201 -14.19 -20.82 -23.67
CA LYS A 201 -13.00 -21.59 -24.12
C LYS A 201 -11.87 -20.70 -24.68
N LYS A 202 -12.21 -19.55 -25.28
CA LYS A 202 -11.21 -18.61 -25.87
C LYS A 202 -10.43 -17.86 -24.78
N PHE A 203 -11.09 -17.56 -23.67
CA PHE A 203 -10.50 -16.88 -22.54
C PHE A 203 -9.36 -17.69 -21.90
N LEU A 204 -9.60 -18.96 -21.57
CA LEU A 204 -8.61 -19.83 -20.89
C LEU A 204 -7.28 -19.94 -21.67
N SER A 205 -7.34 -19.95 -23.01
CA SER A 205 -6.15 -20.05 -23.87
C SER A 205 -5.30 -18.77 -23.93
N SER A 206 -5.87 -17.62 -23.58
CA SER A 206 -5.26 -16.28 -23.76
C SER A 206 -4.91 -15.59 -22.44
N PHE A 207 -5.63 -15.87 -21.37
CA PHE A 207 -5.40 -15.25 -20.06
C PHE A 207 -4.00 -15.55 -19.50
N THR A 208 -3.65 -16.82 -19.31
CA THR A 208 -2.35 -17.23 -18.77
C THR A 208 -1.17 -16.74 -19.60
N LYS A 209 -1.33 -16.67 -20.93
CA LYS A 209 -0.31 -16.14 -21.84
C LYS A 209 -0.07 -14.64 -21.64
N THR A 210 -1.12 -13.90 -21.30
CA THR A 210 -1.10 -12.44 -21.22
C THR A 210 -0.65 -11.97 -19.85
N THR A 211 -1.15 -12.58 -18.78
CA THR A 211 -0.99 -12.06 -17.41
C THR A 211 0.03 -12.82 -16.57
N GLN A 212 0.52 -13.99 -17.02
CA GLN A 212 1.32 -14.95 -16.23
C GLN A 212 0.57 -15.58 -15.04
N TYR A 213 -0.65 -15.14 -14.73
CA TYR A 213 -1.49 -15.71 -13.67
C TYR A 213 -2.41 -16.81 -14.20
N ALA A 214 -2.80 -17.72 -13.31
CA ALA A 214 -3.81 -18.73 -13.60
C ALA A 214 -5.20 -18.15 -13.30
N TYR A 215 -6.11 -18.20 -14.28
CA TYR A 215 -7.51 -17.95 -13.99
C TYR A 215 -8.09 -19.18 -13.30
N VAL A 216 -8.72 -18.97 -12.16
CA VAL A 216 -9.39 -20.03 -11.40
C VAL A 216 -10.87 -19.62 -11.28
N PRO A 217 -11.84 -20.50 -11.58
CA PRO A 217 -13.25 -20.15 -11.49
C PRO A 217 -13.65 -19.64 -10.09
N PRO A 218 -14.67 -18.77 -9.99
CA PRO A 218 -15.23 -18.28 -8.73
C PRO A 218 -15.39 -19.33 -7.62
N GLN A 219 -15.92 -20.50 -7.99
CA GLN A 219 -16.26 -21.60 -7.08
C GLN A 219 -15.02 -22.24 -6.43
N ASP A 220 -13.87 -22.08 -7.08
CA ASP A 220 -12.60 -22.70 -6.68
C ASP A 220 -11.68 -21.70 -5.93
N TYR A 221 -12.00 -20.40 -5.95
CA TYR A 221 -11.28 -19.38 -5.19
C TYR A 221 -11.73 -19.33 -3.73
N ALA A 222 -11.18 -20.21 -2.88
CA ALA A 222 -11.38 -20.18 -1.43
C ALA A 222 -10.89 -18.88 -0.74
N ARG A 223 -10.18 -18.01 -1.46
CA ARG A 223 -9.55 -16.79 -0.92
C ARG A 223 -10.03 -15.48 -1.58
N ARG A 224 -11.06 -15.51 -2.44
CA ARG A 224 -11.58 -14.27 -3.03
C ARG A 224 -12.23 -13.40 -1.96
N LYS A 225 -11.84 -12.13 -1.90
CA LYS A 225 -12.49 -11.12 -1.07
C LYS A 225 -13.25 -10.18 -2.00
N THR A 226 -14.55 -10.06 -1.77
CA THR A 226 -15.33 -8.97 -2.38
C THR A 226 -14.89 -7.68 -1.72
N ILE A 227 -14.57 -6.68 -2.53
CA ILE A 227 -14.20 -5.34 -2.09
C ILE A 227 -15.10 -4.32 -2.77
N SER A 228 -15.19 -3.13 -2.18
CA SER A 228 -15.98 -2.06 -2.76
C SER A 228 -15.31 -1.42 -3.97
N GLU A 229 -16.01 -0.51 -4.65
CA GLU A 229 -15.46 0.22 -5.79
C GLU A 229 -14.36 1.19 -5.33
N LYS A 230 -14.56 1.80 -4.16
CA LYS A 230 -13.57 2.65 -3.49
C LYS A 230 -12.32 1.85 -3.13
N ASP A 231 -12.47 0.66 -2.56
CA ASP A 231 -11.33 -0.21 -2.21
C ASP A 231 -10.57 -0.70 -3.44
N LEU A 232 -11.28 -0.97 -4.55
CA LEU A 232 -10.67 -1.32 -5.83
C LEU A 232 -9.76 -0.20 -6.33
N VAL A 233 -10.19 1.07 -6.22
CA VAL A 233 -9.33 2.23 -6.53
C VAL A 233 -8.11 2.28 -5.61
N GLY A 234 -8.30 1.99 -4.32
CA GLY A 234 -7.20 1.95 -3.36
C GLY A 234 -6.08 1.01 -3.77
N LEU A 235 -6.37 -0.09 -4.49
CA LEU A 235 -5.35 -1.06 -4.95
C LEU A 235 -4.28 -0.43 -5.86
N ILE A 236 -4.55 0.73 -6.46
CA ILE A 236 -3.53 1.51 -7.17
C ILE A 236 -2.40 1.92 -6.21
N LEU A 237 -2.74 2.46 -5.03
CA LEU A 237 -1.75 2.82 -4.01
C LEU A 237 -1.03 1.58 -3.47
N HIS A 238 -1.73 0.46 -3.32
CA HIS A 238 -1.14 -0.81 -2.90
C HIS A 238 -0.06 -1.26 -3.89
N ASN A 239 -0.40 -1.37 -5.18
CA ASN A 239 0.55 -1.80 -6.21
C ASN A 239 1.74 -0.85 -6.32
N ARG A 240 1.51 0.46 -6.28
CA ARG A 240 2.58 1.46 -6.28
C ARG A 240 3.50 1.30 -5.05
N GLY A 241 2.93 1.07 -3.87
CA GLY A 241 3.73 0.84 -2.67
C GLY A 241 4.49 -0.48 -2.71
N VAL A 242 3.92 -1.56 -3.26
CA VAL A 242 4.64 -2.84 -3.51
C VAL A 242 5.82 -2.63 -4.46
N ASP A 243 5.65 -1.87 -5.54
CA ASP A 243 6.77 -1.52 -6.44
C ASP A 243 7.86 -0.71 -5.71
N MET A 244 7.47 0.24 -4.85
CA MET A 244 8.44 0.96 -4.01
C MET A 244 9.18 0.02 -3.06
N GLN A 245 8.49 -0.94 -2.41
CA GLN A 245 9.12 -1.95 -1.56
C GLN A 245 10.13 -2.81 -2.34
N ARG A 246 9.75 -3.27 -3.54
CA ARG A 246 10.64 -4.07 -4.43
C ARG A 246 11.91 -3.29 -4.82
N ARG A 247 11.85 -1.96 -4.86
CA ARG A 247 12.98 -1.06 -5.16
C ARG A 247 13.76 -0.61 -3.93
N GLY A 248 13.45 -1.13 -2.73
CA GLY A 248 14.07 -0.71 -1.47
C GLY A 248 13.65 0.70 -1.00
N ARG A 249 12.62 1.28 -1.60
CA ARG A 249 12.10 2.63 -1.27
C ARG A 249 11.04 2.51 -0.18
N HIS A 250 11.42 1.98 0.97
CA HIS A 250 10.51 1.60 2.06
C HIS A 250 9.74 2.80 2.64
N LEU A 251 10.39 3.96 2.73
CA LEU A 251 9.76 5.18 3.24
C LEU A 251 8.65 5.70 2.32
N GLU A 252 8.87 5.62 1.00
CA GLU A 252 7.87 6.02 0.00
C GLU A 252 6.69 5.06 -0.06
N ALA A 253 6.96 3.76 0.09
CA ALA A 253 5.91 2.76 0.26
C ALA A 253 5.06 3.04 1.50
N LEU A 254 5.68 3.39 2.63
CA LEU A 254 4.96 3.75 3.86
C LEU A 254 4.06 4.97 3.64
N ARG A 255 4.52 5.99 2.93
CA ARG A 255 3.68 7.16 2.58
C ARG A 255 2.43 6.76 1.81
N LEU A 256 2.58 5.93 0.78
CA LEU A 256 1.44 5.41 0.00
C LEU A 256 0.49 4.55 0.85
N ALA A 257 1.02 3.80 1.82
CA ALA A 257 0.22 3.00 2.73
C ALA A 257 -0.60 3.86 3.73
N VAL A 258 -0.03 4.97 4.21
CA VAL A 258 -0.76 5.97 5.02
C VAL A 258 -1.93 6.56 4.23
N ASP A 259 -1.66 6.96 2.99
CA ASP A 259 -2.68 7.50 2.09
C ASP A 259 -3.78 6.47 1.77
N ARG A 260 -3.40 5.19 1.58
CA ARG A 260 -4.36 4.08 1.42
C ARG A 260 -5.23 3.92 2.66
N ALA A 261 -4.63 3.80 3.84
CA ALA A 261 -5.36 3.61 5.10
C ALA A 261 -6.31 4.78 5.40
N THR A 262 -5.98 5.98 4.92
CA THR A 262 -6.82 7.18 5.09
C THR A 262 -7.97 7.24 4.09
N GLY A 263 -7.68 7.08 2.80
CA GLY A 263 -8.66 7.28 1.73
C GLY A 263 -9.49 6.05 1.37
N PHE A 264 -8.93 4.85 1.59
CA PHE A 264 -9.46 3.57 1.11
C PHE A 264 -9.28 2.47 2.18
N PRO A 265 -10.01 2.55 3.32
CA PRO A 265 -9.81 1.66 4.47
C PRO A 265 -10.41 0.26 4.26
N GLY A 266 -10.10 -0.37 3.12
CA GLY A 266 -10.49 -1.73 2.79
C GLY A 266 -9.86 -2.78 3.72
N PRO A 267 -10.29 -4.04 3.62
CA PRO A 267 -9.98 -5.08 4.59
C PRO A 267 -8.48 -5.40 4.76
N ASP A 268 -7.66 -5.08 3.76
CA ASP A 268 -6.20 -5.27 3.75
C ASP A 268 -5.41 -3.98 4.01
N ALA A 269 -6.06 -2.82 4.12
CA ALA A 269 -5.36 -1.53 4.24
C ALA A 269 -4.50 -1.43 5.51
N ALA A 270 -5.02 -1.91 6.64
CA ALA A 270 -4.27 -1.96 7.90
C ALA A 270 -3.08 -2.93 7.83
N GLU A 271 -3.26 -4.08 7.19
CA GLU A 271 -2.18 -5.05 6.95
C GLU A 271 -1.09 -4.46 6.07
N PHE A 272 -1.46 -3.80 4.98
CA PHE A 272 -0.51 -3.16 4.09
C PHE A 272 0.26 -2.03 4.77
N LEU A 273 -0.40 -1.22 5.62
CA LEU A 273 0.24 -0.22 6.45
C LEU A 273 1.27 -0.84 7.41
N ALA A 274 0.90 -1.92 8.10
CA ALA A 274 1.79 -2.62 9.01
C ALA A 274 3.03 -3.20 8.31
N VAL A 275 2.85 -3.84 7.14
CA VAL A 275 3.97 -4.37 6.34
C VAL A 275 4.89 -3.24 5.89
N CYS A 276 4.34 -2.12 5.41
CA CYS A 276 5.18 -1.00 4.98
C CYS A 276 5.93 -0.35 6.15
N ALA A 277 5.28 -0.22 7.31
CA ALA A 277 5.88 0.31 8.53
C ALA A 277 6.99 -0.60 9.06
N GLN A 278 6.80 -1.92 9.01
CA GLN A 278 7.81 -2.90 9.40
C GLN A 278 9.08 -2.77 8.55
N ASN A 279 8.94 -2.66 7.23
CA ASN A 279 10.09 -2.51 6.34
C ASN A 279 10.78 -1.15 6.53
N ALA A 280 10.02 -0.08 6.74
CA ALA A 280 10.58 1.24 7.06
C ALA A 280 11.33 1.24 8.40
N LEU A 281 10.80 0.54 9.42
CA LEU A 281 11.47 0.35 10.71
C LEU A 281 12.76 -0.44 10.55
N ALA A 282 12.76 -1.51 9.75
CA ALA A 282 13.96 -2.29 9.49
C ALA A 282 15.09 -1.43 8.89
N ASP A 283 14.77 -0.55 7.93
CA ASP A 283 15.77 0.37 7.35
C ASP A 283 16.27 1.40 8.38
N LEU A 284 15.39 1.95 9.23
CA LEU A 284 15.77 2.86 10.31
C LEU A 284 16.69 2.18 11.34
N ILE A 285 16.39 0.93 11.72
CA ILE A 285 17.23 0.13 12.61
C ILE A 285 18.60 -0.12 11.99
N GLN A 286 18.66 -0.47 10.70
CA GLN A 286 19.94 -0.65 9.98
C GLN A 286 20.78 0.63 9.99
N ARG A 287 20.14 1.79 9.90
CA ARG A 287 20.78 3.12 9.99
C ARG A 287 21.13 3.53 11.42
N LYS A 288 20.71 2.76 12.44
CA LYS A 288 20.78 3.12 13.86
C LYS A 288 20.07 4.43 14.17
N ASP A 289 19.04 4.77 13.39
CA ASP A 289 18.18 5.92 13.66
C ASP A 289 17.09 5.52 14.66
N TRP A 290 17.50 5.41 15.93
CA TRP A 290 16.61 5.07 17.03
C TRP A 290 15.57 6.16 17.30
N PRO A 291 15.91 7.47 17.27
CA PRO A 291 14.92 8.51 17.42
C PRO A 291 13.85 8.48 16.33
N GLY A 292 14.25 8.31 15.06
CA GLY A 292 13.34 8.20 13.93
C GLY A 292 12.50 6.92 13.96
N SER A 293 13.08 5.79 14.41
CA SER A 293 12.34 4.55 14.65
C SER A 293 11.17 4.75 15.62
N LEU A 294 11.42 5.44 16.74
CA LEU A 294 10.40 5.74 17.74
C LEU A 294 9.34 6.71 17.19
N GLU A 295 9.75 7.83 16.57
CA GLU A 295 8.81 8.81 15.97
C GLU A 295 7.91 8.17 14.91
N MET A 296 8.49 7.41 13.99
CA MET A 296 7.76 6.81 12.88
C MET A 296 6.72 5.82 13.39
N THR A 297 7.12 4.88 14.26
CA THR A 297 6.20 3.85 14.77
C THR A 297 5.12 4.41 15.68
N GLU A 298 5.41 5.45 16.47
CA GLU A 298 4.41 6.15 17.27
C GLU A 298 3.32 6.79 16.40
N ARG A 299 3.73 7.45 15.32
CA ARG A 299 2.79 8.10 14.40
C ARG A 299 1.97 7.10 13.62
N VAL A 300 2.60 6.05 13.10
CA VAL A 300 1.89 5.03 12.32
C VAL A 300 0.89 4.27 13.19
N ARG A 301 1.23 3.89 14.44
CA ARG A 301 0.26 3.23 15.33
C ARG A 301 -0.95 4.12 15.65
N ALA A 302 -0.79 5.44 15.65
CA ALA A 302 -1.90 6.36 15.89
C ALA A 302 -2.93 6.37 14.73
N LEU A 303 -2.51 6.02 13.51
CA LEU A 303 -3.40 5.91 12.35
C LEU A 303 -4.28 4.66 12.38
N ALA A 304 -3.81 3.58 13.01
CA ALA A 304 -4.60 2.36 13.23
C ALA A 304 -4.37 1.79 14.64
N PRO A 305 -4.93 2.43 15.70
CA PRO A 305 -4.64 2.12 17.10
C PRO A 305 -5.00 0.68 17.51
N GLN A 306 -5.92 0.06 16.79
CA GLN A 306 -6.40 -1.29 17.07
C GLN A 306 -5.54 -2.39 16.42
N ASP A 307 -4.60 -2.05 15.54
CA ASP A 307 -3.75 -3.05 14.89
C ASP A 307 -2.64 -3.53 15.85
N PRO A 308 -2.64 -4.81 16.28
CA PRO A 308 -1.62 -5.33 17.19
C PRO A 308 -0.21 -5.28 16.59
N ARG A 309 -0.06 -5.43 15.27
CA ARG A 309 1.25 -5.42 14.61
C ARG A 309 1.93 -4.07 14.77
N LEU A 310 1.18 -2.97 14.66
CA LEU A 310 1.72 -1.62 14.84
C LEU A 310 2.15 -1.35 16.29
N ARG A 311 1.43 -1.91 17.27
CA ARG A 311 1.82 -1.84 18.68
C ARG A 311 3.11 -2.62 18.95
N GLU A 312 3.28 -3.78 18.33
CA GLU A 312 4.52 -4.57 18.41
C GLU A 312 5.70 -3.82 17.81
N LEU A 313 5.53 -3.19 16.63
CA LEU A 313 6.57 -2.37 16.00
C LEU A 313 7.01 -1.20 16.89
N TYR A 314 6.05 -0.47 17.49
CA TYR A 314 6.35 0.58 18.46
C TYR A 314 7.10 0.05 19.68
N THR A 315 6.68 -1.10 20.22
CA THR A 315 7.33 -1.72 21.39
C THR A 315 8.79 -2.07 21.09
N LEU A 316 9.06 -2.60 19.90
CA LEU A 316 10.42 -2.88 19.43
C LEU A 316 11.25 -1.58 19.30
N ALA A 317 10.68 -0.54 18.68
CA ALA A 317 11.35 0.75 18.51
C ALA A 317 11.66 1.43 19.85
N ALA A 318 10.70 1.44 20.78
CA ALA A 318 10.85 1.99 22.12
C ALA A 318 11.96 1.26 22.90
N ARG A 319 11.99 -0.08 22.86
CA ARG A 319 13.05 -0.86 23.50
C ARG A 319 14.43 -0.54 22.92
N ASN A 320 14.56 -0.46 21.60
CA ASN A 320 15.84 -0.14 20.97
C ASN A 320 16.30 1.30 21.30
N TYR A 321 15.37 2.25 21.35
CA TYR A 321 15.66 3.62 21.77
C TYR A 321 16.10 3.69 23.24
N ALA A 322 15.43 2.99 24.16
CA ALA A 322 15.85 2.94 25.56
C ALA A 322 17.26 2.36 25.72
N VAL A 323 17.60 1.29 24.98
CA VAL A 323 18.96 0.71 24.98
C VAL A 323 20.00 1.69 24.43
N ASP A 324 19.68 2.46 23.37
CA ASP A 324 20.58 3.50 22.87
C ASP A 324 20.84 4.59 23.90
N VAL A 325 19.77 5.09 24.53
CA VAL A 325 19.87 6.10 25.59
C VAL A 325 20.72 5.58 26.75
N HIS A 326 20.48 4.35 27.21
CA HIS A 326 21.30 3.69 28.25
C HIS A 326 22.78 3.64 27.87
N ASN A 327 23.11 3.21 26.64
CA ASN A 327 24.51 3.14 26.19
C ASN A 327 25.18 4.51 26.16
N ARG A 328 24.49 5.53 25.61
CA ARG A 328 24.99 6.90 25.56
C ARG A 328 25.15 7.50 26.97
N PHE A 329 24.22 7.19 27.87
CA PHE A 329 24.30 7.54 29.29
C PHE A 329 25.54 6.91 29.93
N ALA A 330 25.72 5.60 29.78
CA ALA A 330 26.84 4.86 30.36
C ALA A 330 28.19 5.39 29.87
N ASP A 331 28.31 5.75 28.59
CA ASP A 331 29.52 6.37 28.03
C ASP A 331 29.88 7.68 28.73
N ARG A 332 28.90 8.58 28.96
CA ARG A 332 29.11 9.86 29.65
C ARG A 332 29.39 9.68 31.13
N TYR A 333 28.65 8.79 31.78
CA TYR A 333 28.83 8.47 33.19
C TYR A 333 30.23 7.91 33.46
N ASN A 334 30.68 6.96 32.65
CA ASN A 334 32.04 6.39 32.74
C ASN A 334 33.13 7.44 32.47
N ALA A 335 32.85 8.45 31.65
CA ALA A 335 33.72 9.60 31.42
C ALA A 335 33.68 10.66 32.54
N ARG A 336 32.90 10.43 33.61
CA ARG A 336 32.65 11.37 34.71
C ARG A 336 31.98 12.69 34.27
N ASP A 337 31.27 12.66 33.16
CA ASP A 337 30.44 13.77 32.68
C ASP A 337 29.01 13.60 33.20
N GLU A 338 28.80 13.92 34.48
CA GLU A 338 27.50 13.77 35.15
C GLU A 338 26.41 14.65 34.54
N ALA A 339 26.76 15.88 34.14
CA ALA A 339 25.82 16.80 33.50
C ALA A 339 25.35 16.27 32.15
N GLY A 340 26.28 15.77 31.32
CA GLY A 340 25.95 15.13 30.05
C GLY A 340 25.16 13.84 30.22
N ALA A 341 25.52 13.00 31.19
CA ALA A 341 24.80 11.76 31.52
C ALA A 341 23.34 12.06 31.94
N ARG A 342 23.14 13.03 32.83
CA ARG A 342 21.80 13.48 33.26
C ARG A 342 20.98 14.02 32.10
N ALA A 343 21.56 14.87 31.26
CA ALA A 343 20.86 15.45 30.12
C ALA A 343 20.34 14.38 29.14
N ILE A 344 21.12 13.31 28.90
CA ILE A 344 20.72 12.18 28.04
C ILE A 344 19.52 11.43 28.65
N LEU A 345 19.53 11.15 29.94
CA LEU A 345 18.42 10.45 30.60
C LEU A 345 17.15 11.30 30.65
N GLU A 346 17.28 12.60 30.92
CA GLU A 346 16.14 13.53 30.90
C GLU A 346 15.53 13.67 29.49
N GLU A 347 16.35 13.65 28.45
CA GLU A 347 15.87 13.56 27.06
C GLU A 347 15.13 12.24 26.81
N GLY A 348 15.74 11.10 27.20
CA GLY A 348 15.14 9.78 27.01
C GLY A 348 13.80 9.61 27.73
N LEU A 349 13.74 10.00 29.01
CA LEU A 349 12.52 9.91 29.84
C LEU A 349 11.43 10.89 29.40
N ARG A 350 11.76 12.01 28.74
CA ARG A 350 10.73 12.86 28.10
C ARG A 350 10.03 12.15 26.96
N ARG A 351 10.72 11.25 26.24
CA ARG A 351 10.18 10.51 25.10
C ARG A 351 9.60 9.15 25.51
N LEU A 352 10.16 8.51 26.52
CA LEU A 352 9.65 7.28 27.13
C LEU A 352 9.44 7.47 28.65
N PRO A 353 8.36 8.17 29.05
CA PRO A 353 8.08 8.38 30.47
C PRO A 353 7.90 7.05 31.21
N GLY A 354 8.66 6.86 32.29
CA GLY A 354 8.57 5.67 33.15
C GLY A 354 9.22 4.41 32.56
N ASP A 355 10.08 4.53 31.55
CA ASP A 355 10.85 3.38 31.06
C ASP A 355 11.71 2.78 32.21
N PRO A 356 11.65 1.46 32.48
CA PRO A 356 12.34 0.86 33.62
C PRO A 356 13.87 0.95 33.54
N ILE A 357 14.45 0.90 32.34
CA ILE A 357 15.92 0.99 32.16
C ILE A 357 16.35 2.41 32.50
N LEU A 358 15.71 3.41 31.88
CA LEU A 358 16.09 4.81 32.03
C LEU A 358 15.80 5.36 33.44
N THR A 359 14.74 4.87 34.08
CA THR A 359 14.40 5.25 35.46
C THR A 359 15.48 4.76 36.42
N ARG A 360 15.96 3.51 36.25
CA ARG A 360 17.03 2.95 37.05
C ARG A 360 18.36 3.69 36.83
N ASP A 361 18.70 3.97 35.57
CA ASP A 361 19.91 4.75 35.24
C ASP A 361 19.89 6.14 35.90
N LEU A 362 18.71 6.77 36.02
CA LEU A 362 18.56 8.07 36.67
C LEU A 362 18.72 7.98 38.20
N GLU A 363 18.33 6.85 38.80
CA GLU A 363 18.58 6.58 40.22
C GLU A 363 20.07 6.39 40.50
N ASP A 364 20.81 5.73 39.60
CA ASP A 364 22.26 5.51 39.72
C ASP A 364 23.09 6.83 39.62
N LEU A 365 22.48 7.93 39.14
CA LEU A 365 23.08 9.28 39.11
C LEU A 365 22.85 10.12 40.39
N ARG A 366 22.08 9.62 41.36
CA ARG A 366 21.79 10.30 42.63
C ARG A 366 22.76 9.86 43.70
#